data_AF-A0A2K0UUN2-F1
#
_entry.id   AF-A0A2K0UUN2-F1
#
_cell.length_a   1.000
_cell.length_b   1.000
_cell.length_c   1.000
_cell.angle_alpha   90.00
_cell.angle_beta   90.00
_cell.angle_gamma   90.00
#
_symmetry.space_group_name_H-M   'P 1'
#
loop_
_entity.id
_entity.type
_entity.pdbx_description
1 polymer ?
#
loop_
_entity_poly.entity_id
_entity_poly.type
_entity_poly.pdbx_seq_one_letter_code
_entity_poly.pdbx_strand_id
1 'polypeptide(L)'
;MWGATEDIASDATPFPWCQGHYVSNIKMQWTCAKKTKQVHDFIKKCQAELLPYAIEQKAAYLNYIDRNVKNWQQAYYGANYRRLQEIKTKWDPHNVFWNWQSIELIKDGKTVPNPGSVEEMETWWMQYAPLVDLERLHLPETEQDVYERDAELRKRIYNEVQLKGTVTA
;
A
#
# COMPACT_ATOMS: atom_id res chain seq x y z
N MET A 1 14.34 -14.81 -6.98
CA MET A 1 14.54 -14.75 -5.52
C MET A 1 14.86 -16.18 -5.10
N TRP A 2 16.07 -16.64 -5.44
CA TRP A 2 16.47 -18.06 -5.38
C TRP A 2 17.73 -18.21 -4.53
N GLY A 3 17.94 -19.41 -3.98
CA GLY A 3 19.07 -19.75 -3.11
C GLY A 3 18.63 -20.04 -1.67
N ALA A 4 19.37 -19.51 -0.69
CA ALA A 4 19.18 -19.77 0.74
C ALA A 4 17.78 -19.41 1.32
N THR A 5 16.90 -18.78 0.53
CA THR A 5 15.51 -18.52 0.93
C THR A 5 14.62 -19.77 0.87
N GLU A 6 14.95 -20.77 0.05
CA GLU A 6 14.16 -22.00 -0.08
C GLU A 6 14.30 -22.94 1.12
N ASP A 7 15.42 -22.84 1.85
CA ASP A 7 15.71 -23.63 3.05
C ASP A 7 14.86 -23.18 4.26
N ILE A 8 14.11 -22.08 4.11
CA ILE A 8 13.26 -21.52 5.14
C ILE A 8 11.84 -22.07 4.97
N ALA A 9 11.30 -22.68 6.03
CA ALA A 9 9.91 -23.13 6.04
C ALA A 9 8.94 -21.96 5.83
N SER A 10 7.85 -22.19 5.09
CA SER A 10 6.90 -21.15 4.70
C SER A 10 6.20 -20.47 5.88
N ASP A 11 6.21 -21.07 7.07
CA ASP A 11 5.65 -20.55 8.33
C ASP A 11 6.69 -19.94 9.29
N ALA A 12 7.99 -20.04 8.95
CA ALA A 12 9.08 -19.52 9.77
C ALA A 12 9.11 -17.98 9.77
N THR A 13 8.61 -17.34 8.72
CA THR A 13 8.54 -15.87 8.60
C THR A 13 7.14 -15.41 8.17
N PRO A 14 6.80 -14.12 8.30
CA PRO A 14 5.54 -13.57 7.79
C PRO A 14 5.34 -13.70 6.28
N PHE A 15 6.40 -13.92 5.50
CA PHE A 15 6.35 -14.04 4.04
C PHE A 15 6.43 -15.52 3.62
N PRO A 16 5.33 -16.12 3.13
CA PRO A 16 5.29 -17.56 2.88
C PRO A 16 5.88 -18.00 1.53
N TRP A 17 6.09 -17.08 0.58
CA TRP A 17 6.45 -17.40 -0.81
C TRP A 17 7.95 -17.60 -1.03
N CYS A 18 8.58 -18.40 -0.18
CA CYS A 18 10.02 -18.65 -0.18
C CYS A 18 10.53 -19.47 -1.38
N GLN A 19 9.63 -20.17 -2.09
CA GLN A 19 9.94 -21.01 -3.27
C GLN A 19 9.80 -20.27 -4.61
N GLY A 20 9.70 -18.93 -4.59
CA GLY A 20 9.50 -18.13 -5.80
C GLY A 20 10.78 -17.87 -6.59
N HIS A 21 10.93 -18.48 -7.76
CA HIS A 21 12.14 -18.29 -8.58
C HIS A 21 12.28 -16.84 -9.09
N TYR A 22 11.16 -16.21 -9.43
CA TYR A 22 11.10 -14.84 -9.96
C TYR A 22 10.08 -14.00 -9.20
N VAL A 23 10.35 -12.70 -9.11
CA VAL A 23 9.35 -11.70 -8.73
C VAL A 23 9.18 -10.77 -9.92
N SER A 24 7.96 -10.68 -10.44
CA SER A 24 7.62 -9.79 -11.55
C SER A 24 6.94 -8.54 -11.01
N ASN A 25 7.28 -7.39 -11.58
CA ASN A 25 6.62 -6.12 -11.30
C ASN A 25 6.34 -5.40 -12.63
N ILE A 26 5.12 -4.91 -12.80
CA ILE A 26 4.73 -4.12 -13.97
C ILE A 26 4.60 -2.68 -13.51
N LYS A 27 5.53 -1.84 -13.94
CA LYS A 27 5.49 -0.39 -13.71
C LYS A 27 5.23 0.33 -15.02
N MET A 28 4.25 1.24 -15.00
CA MET A 28 3.92 2.10 -16.11
C MET A 28 3.92 3.54 -15.65
N GLN A 29 4.41 4.43 -16.50
CA GLN A 29 4.40 5.88 -16.28
C GLN A 29 3.83 6.55 -17.52
N TRP A 30 3.00 7.57 -17.32
CA TRP A 30 2.40 8.35 -18.40
C TRP A 30 2.21 9.79 -17.95
N THR A 31 2.30 10.72 -18.90
CA THR A 31 2.14 12.16 -18.64
C THR A 31 0.72 12.65 -18.97
N CYS A 32 0.04 12.01 -19.92
CA CYS A 32 -1.31 12.42 -20.34
C CYS A 32 -2.39 11.77 -19.46
N ALA A 33 -3.08 12.56 -18.63
CA ALA A 33 -4.14 12.09 -17.73
C ALA A 33 -5.25 11.28 -18.43
N LYS A 34 -5.58 11.60 -19.70
CA LYS A 34 -6.58 10.88 -20.51
C LYS A 34 -6.21 9.42 -20.78
N LYS A 35 -4.92 9.05 -20.68
CA LYS A 35 -4.45 7.66 -20.86
C LYS A 35 -4.58 6.80 -19.61
N THR A 36 -4.90 7.36 -18.45
CA THR A 36 -4.99 6.65 -17.17
C THR A 36 -5.83 5.37 -17.26
N LYS A 37 -7.03 5.48 -17.84
CA LYS A 37 -7.90 4.30 -18.01
C LYS A 37 -7.26 3.23 -18.90
N GLN A 38 -6.69 3.64 -20.03
CA GLN A 38 -6.02 2.73 -20.97
C GLN A 38 -4.85 2.00 -20.32
N VAL A 39 -4.02 2.71 -19.55
CA VAL A 39 -2.88 2.11 -18.84
C VAL A 39 -3.36 1.16 -17.74
N HIS A 40 -4.37 1.54 -16.96
CA HIS A 40 -4.94 0.65 -15.95
C HIS A 40 -5.52 -0.62 -16.55
N ASP A 41 -6.24 -0.51 -17.67
CA ASP A 41 -6.80 -1.67 -18.37
C ASP A 41 -5.70 -2.58 -18.92
N PHE A 42 -4.60 -2.02 -19.42
CA PHE A 42 -3.43 -2.78 -19.85
C PHE A 42 -2.76 -3.53 -18.70
N ILE A 43 -2.53 -2.87 -17.56
CA ILE A 43 -1.95 -3.49 -16.37
C ILE A 43 -2.83 -4.66 -15.91
N LYS A 44 -4.15 -4.46 -15.83
CA LYS A 44 -5.09 -5.52 -15.47
C LYS A 44 -5.01 -6.72 -16.41
N LYS A 45 -4.87 -6.47 -17.71
CA LYS A 45 -4.70 -7.54 -18.71
C LYS A 45 -3.40 -8.31 -18.46
N CYS A 46 -2.27 -7.62 -18.30
CA CYS A 46 -0.99 -8.28 -18.02
C CYS A 46 -1.03 -9.07 -16.70
N GLN A 47 -1.67 -8.53 -15.65
CA GLN A 47 -1.85 -9.24 -14.39
C GLN A 47 -2.67 -10.52 -14.58
N ALA A 48 -3.78 -10.46 -15.33
CA ALA A 48 -4.61 -11.63 -15.62
C ALA A 48 -3.86 -12.71 -16.43
N GLU A 49 -2.99 -12.30 -17.37
CA GLU A 49 -2.17 -13.22 -18.16
C GLU A 49 -1.03 -13.86 -17.35
N LEU A 50 -0.46 -13.13 -16.38
CA LEU A 50 0.64 -13.63 -15.55
C LEU A 50 0.17 -14.42 -14.31
N LEU A 51 -1.05 -14.18 -13.83
CA LEU A 51 -1.59 -14.79 -12.60
C LEU A 51 -1.50 -16.34 -12.59
N PRO A 52 -1.78 -17.07 -13.70
CA PRO A 52 -1.67 -18.53 -13.72
C PRO A 52 -0.26 -19.07 -13.43
N TYR A 53 0.78 -18.24 -13.63
CA TYR A 53 2.18 -18.60 -13.38
C TYR A 53 2.65 -18.22 -11.97
N ALA A 54 1.83 -17.52 -11.19
CA ALA A 54 2.14 -17.21 -9.80
C ALA A 54 2.04 -18.47 -8.92
N ILE A 55 2.81 -18.50 -7.83
CA ILE A 55 2.69 -19.57 -6.82
C ILE A 55 1.23 -19.61 -6.32
N GLU A 56 0.65 -20.81 -6.34
CA GLU A 56 -0.76 -21.05 -6.00
C GLU A 56 -1.76 -20.15 -6.75
N GLN A 57 -1.37 -19.60 -7.92
CA GLN A 57 -2.15 -18.67 -8.73
C GLN A 57 -2.64 -17.43 -7.96
N LYS A 58 -1.92 -17.05 -6.89
CA LYS A 58 -2.34 -15.95 -6.01
C LYS A 58 -1.19 -15.17 -5.37
N ALA A 59 0.04 -15.71 -5.35
CA ALA A 59 1.14 -15.08 -4.63
C ALA A 59 1.42 -13.66 -5.13
N ALA A 60 1.56 -12.75 -4.18
CA ALA A 60 1.93 -11.36 -4.42
C ALA A 60 2.94 -10.91 -3.35
N TYR A 61 3.70 -9.86 -3.65
CA TYR A 61 4.73 -9.34 -2.76
C TYR A 61 4.29 -8.05 -2.10
N LEU A 62 4.25 -8.01 -0.77
CA LEU A 62 3.67 -6.92 0.02
C LEU A 62 4.29 -5.55 -0.29
N ASN A 63 5.59 -5.49 -0.57
CA ASN A 63 6.29 -4.23 -0.88
C ASN A 63 5.83 -3.60 -2.22
N TYR A 64 5.09 -4.35 -3.04
CA TYR A 64 4.41 -3.86 -4.24
C TYR A 64 2.90 -3.91 -4.04
N ILE A 65 2.43 -3.16 -3.05
CA ILE A 65 1.02 -3.12 -2.67
C ILE A 65 0.15 -2.69 -3.85
N ASP A 66 -0.90 -3.46 -4.11
CA ASP A 66 -1.85 -3.22 -5.20
C ASP A 66 -3.27 -3.36 -4.67
N ARG A 67 -4.00 -2.23 -4.68
CA ARG A 67 -5.40 -2.15 -4.26
C ARG A 67 -6.33 -3.08 -5.04
N ASN A 68 -5.94 -3.52 -6.23
CA ASN A 68 -6.77 -4.39 -7.08
C ASN A 68 -6.69 -5.88 -6.67
N VAL A 69 -5.77 -6.25 -5.79
CA VAL A 69 -5.66 -7.62 -5.25
C VAL A 69 -6.77 -7.84 -4.22
N LYS A 70 -7.89 -8.43 -4.67
CA LYS A 70 -9.08 -8.63 -3.83
C LYS A 70 -8.85 -9.58 -2.65
N ASN A 71 -8.11 -10.67 -2.87
CA ASN A 71 -7.80 -11.68 -1.84
C ASN A 71 -6.40 -11.45 -1.25
N TRP A 72 -6.08 -10.18 -0.94
CA TRP A 72 -4.74 -9.75 -0.54
C TRP A 72 -4.23 -10.45 0.72
N GLN A 73 -5.13 -10.83 1.64
CA GLN A 73 -4.78 -11.57 2.85
C GLN A 73 -4.05 -12.86 2.49
N GLN A 74 -4.64 -13.64 1.58
CA GLN A 74 -4.05 -14.88 1.09
C GLN A 74 -2.91 -14.61 0.12
N ALA A 75 -3.00 -13.59 -0.73
CA ALA A 75 -1.97 -13.28 -1.73
C ALA A 75 -0.64 -12.85 -1.10
N TYR A 76 -0.67 -12.06 -0.02
CA TYR A 76 0.55 -11.56 0.64
C TYR A 76 1.05 -12.48 1.75
N TYR A 77 0.14 -13.09 2.53
CA TYR A 77 0.50 -13.78 3.77
C TYR A 77 0.13 -15.27 3.79
N GLY A 78 -0.64 -15.77 2.82
CA GLY A 78 -1.04 -17.18 2.73
C GLY A 78 -1.64 -17.71 4.04
N ALA A 79 -1.15 -18.87 4.47
CA ALA A 79 -1.57 -19.51 5.73
C ALA A 79 -1.15 -18.72 6.98
N ASN A 80 -0.15 -17.84 6.88
CA ASN A 80 0.42 -17.11 8.02
C ASN A 80 -0.47 -15.93 8.45
N TYR A 81 -1.47 -15.55 7.65
CA TYR A 81 -2.34 -14.40 7.94
C TYR A 81 -2.97 -14.50 9.33
N ARG A 82 -3.45 -15.68 9.73
CA ARG A 82 -4.11 -15.86 11.04
C ARG A 82 -3.19 -15.52 12.21
N ARG A 83 -1.94 -15.98 12.18
CA ARG A 83 -0.93 -15.67 13.20
C ARG A 83 -0.64 -14.16 13.25
N LEU A 84 -0.63 -13.49 12.10
CA LEU A 84 -0.45 -12.04 12.02
C LEU A 84 -1.63 -11.28 12.63
N GLN A 85 -2.86 -11.74 12.40
CA GLN A 85 -4.04 -11.15 13.03
C GLN A 85 -3.99 -11.28 14.57
N GLU A 86 -3.49 -12.39 15.10
CA GLU A 86 -3.31 -12.60 16.54
C GLU A 86 -2.29 -11.63 17.12
N ILE A 87 -1.17 -11.42 16.42
CA ILE A 87 -0.14 -10.42 16.78
C ILE A 87 -0.74 -9.01 16.76
N LYS A 88 -1.42 -8.64 15.67
CA LYS A 88 -2.07 -7.33 15.53
C LYS A 88 -3.10 -7.10 16.65
N THR A 89 -3.92 -8.09 16.96
CA THR A 89 -4.93 -8.01 18.03
C THR A 89 -4.30 -7.81 19.40
N LYS A 90 -3.15 -8.46 19.67
CA LYS A 90 -2.43 -8.31 20.93
C LYS A 90 -1.77 -6.94 21.09
N TRP A 91 -1.15 -6.43 20.03
CA TRP A 91 -0.27 -5.26 20.10
C TRP A 91 -0.92 -3.96 19.63
N ASP A 92 -1.96 -4.04 18.82
CA ASP A 92 -2.75 -2.90 18.35
C ASP A 92 -4.26 -3.21 18.42
N PRO A 93 -4.81 -3.46 19.62
CA PRO A 93 -6.22 -3.83 19.80
C PRO A 93 -7.20 -2.72 19.39
N HIS A 94 -6.73 -1.48 19.29
CA HIS A 94 -7.51 -0.32 18.89
C HIS A 94 -7.39 0.00 17.39
N ASN A 95 -6.64 -0.82 16.65
CA ASN A 95 -6.35 -0.64 15.22
C ASN A 95 -5.82 0.76 14.87
N VAL A 96 -4.92 1.30 15.68
CA VAL A 96 -4.30 2.62 15.46
C VAL A 96 -3.55 2.66 14.13
N PHE A 97 -2.84 1.59 13.78
CA PHE A 97 -2.04 1.50 12.56
C PHE A 97 -2.76 0.73 11.46
N TRP A 98 -3.57 1.41 10.64
CA TRP A 98 -4.36 0.76 9.60
C TRP A 98 -4.28 1.44 8.24
N ASN A 99 -4.53 0.66 7.18
CA ASN A 99 -4.74 1.11 5.81
C ASN A 99 -5.68 0.12 5.09
N TRP A 100 -5.92 0.30 3.79
CA TRP A 100 -6.86 -0.53 3.01
C TRP A 100 -6.57 -2.04 3.01
N GLN A 101 -5.33 -2.45 3.26
CA GLN A 101 -4.84 -3.84 3.22
C GLN A 101 -3.93 -4.09 4.44
N SER A 102 -4.17 -3.39 5.55
CA SER A 102 -3.55 -3.70 6.83
C SER A 102 -4.21 -4.91 7.45
N ILE A 103 -3.42 -5.71 8.18
CA ILE A 103 -3.87 -6.90 8.89
C ILE A 103 -5.11 -6.56 9.76
N GLU A 104 -6.17 -7.33 9.55
CA GLU A 104 -7.45 -7.17 10.24
C GLU A 104 -7.41 -7.76 11.65
N LEU A 105 -8.15 -7.17 12.58
CA LEU A 105 -8.24 -7.65 13.96
C LEU A 105 -9.04 -8.95 14.06
N ILE A 106 -8.87 -9.65 15.18
CA ILE A 106 -9.76 -10.72 15.61
C ILE A 106 -10.49 -10.28 16.87
N LYS A 107 -11.80 -10.44 16.90
CA LYS A 107 -12.64 -10.25 18.08
C LYS A 107 -13.58 -11.45 18.22
N ASP A 108 -13.64 -12.05 19.40
CA ASP A 108 -14.46 -13.23 19.69
C ASP A 108 -14.25 -14.37 18.67
N GLY A 109 -13.00 -14.58 18.26
CA GLY A 109 -12.60 -15.59 17.28
C GLY A 109 -12.86 -15.23 15.81
N LYS A 110 -13.57 -14.14 15.54
CA LYS A 110 -13.94 -13.69 14.19
C LYS A 110 -13.05 -12.55 13.71
N THR A 111 -12.73 -12.55 12.42
CA THR A 111 -12.06 -11.41 11.77
C THR A 111 -12.99 -10.20 11.81
N VAL A 112 -12.46 -9.06 12.24
CA VAL A 112 -13.09 -7.74 12.18
C VAL A 112 -12.47 -7.00 11.01
N PRO A 113 -13.19 -6.81 9.89
CA PRO A 113 -12.69 -6.04 8.77
C PRO A 113 -12.28 -4.63 9.21
N ASN A 114 -11.33 -4.02 8.50
CA ASN A 114 -10.95 -2.64 8.77
C ASN A 114 -12.20 -1.75 8.70
N PRO A 115 -12.33 -0.75 9.60
CA PRO A 115 -13.58 -0.01 9.85
C PRO A 115 -14.10 0.79 8.65
N GLY A 116 -13.33 0.88 7.56
CA GLY A 116 -13.87 1.17 6.25
C GLY A 116 -14.71 2.44 6.17
N SER A 117 -14.08 3.60 6.30
CA SER A 117 -14.48 4.77 5.54
C SER A 117 -13.30 5.17 4.66
N VAL A 118 -13.21 4.47 3.52
CA VAL A 118 -12.36 4.88 2.40
C VAL A 118 -12.66 6.34 2.06
N GLU A 119 -13.92 6.78 2.16
CA GLU A 119 -14.29 8.18 1.96
C GLU A 119 -13.75 9.14 3.02
N GLU A 120 -13.77 8.84 4.32
CA GLU A 120 -13.21 9.78 5.32
C GLU A 120 -11.68 9.80 5.26
N MET A 121 -11.04 8.66 5.03
CA MET A 121 -9.58 8.58 4.91
C MET A 121 -9.10 9.16 3.57
N GLU A 122 -9.77 8.89 2.45
CA GLU A 122 -9.50 9.53 1.16
C GLU A 122 -9.87 11.01 1.17
N THR A 123 -10.93 11.43 1.87
CA THR A 123 -11.24 12.86 2.08
C THR A 123 -10.16 13.52 2.91
N TRP A 124 -9.73 12.89 4.01
CA TRP A 124 -8.62 13.37 4.84
C TRP A 124 -7.32 13.43 4.01
N TRP A 125 -7.00 12.40 3.23
CA TRP A 125 -5.84 12.40 2.33
C TRP A 125 -5.99 13.45 1.24
N MET A 126 -7.14 13.59 0.56
CA MET A 126 -7.35 14.64 -0.44
C MET A 126 -7.31 16.05 0.16
N GLN A 127 -7.72 16.20 1.43
CA GLN A 127 -7.72 17.47 2.14
C GLN A 127 -6.33 17.87 2.66
N TYR A 128 -5.51 16.90 3.11
CA TYR A 128 -4.27 17.17 3.83
C TYR A 128 -3.01 16.64 3.13
N ALA A 129 -3.12 15.63 2.28
CA ALA A 129 -2.06 15.19 1.38
C ALA A 129 -2.40 15.76 -0.01
N PRO A 130 -1.89 16.96 -0.38
CA PRO A 130 -2.11 17.49 -1.71
C PRO A 130 -1.62 16.46 -2.71
N LEU A 131 -2.55 15.85 -3.46
CA LEU A 131 -2.20 15.17 -4.68
C LEU A 131 -1.39 16.18 -5.48
N VAL A 132 -0.12 15.86 -5.67
CA VAL A 132 0.79 16.68 -6.44
C VAL A 132 0.25 16.67 -7.86
N ASP A 133 -0.56 17.68 -8.16
CA ASP A 133 -1.04 17.93 -9.50
C ASP A 133 0.16 18.45 -10.29
N LEU A 134 0.63 17.61 -11.22
CA LEU A 134 1.76 17.91 -12.10
C LEU A 134 1.51 19.17 -12.94
N GLU A 135 0.26 19.60 -13.13
CA GLU A 135 -0.08 20.85 -13.81
C GLU A 135 -0.02 22.06 -12.86
N ARG A 136 -0.14 21.86 -11.53
CA ARG A 136 -0.01 22.92 -10.51
C ARG A 136 1.41 23.09 -9.99
N LEU A 137 2.24 22.07 -10.10
CA LEU A 137 3.68 22.23 -9.95
C LEU A 137 4.23 22.73 -11.27
N HIS A 138 4.65 24.00 -11.33
CA HIS A 138 5.68 24.35 -12.29
C HIS A 138 6.82 23.34 -12.09
N LEU A 139 7.08 22.51 -13.10
CA LEU A 139 8.13 21.50 -13.01
C LEU A 139 9.42 22.27 -12.74
N PRO A 140 10.13 21.99 -11.63
CA PRO A 140 11.35 22.70 -11.30
C PRO A 140 12.35 22.48 -12.44
N GLU A 141 12.88 23.57 -12.99
CA GLU A 141 13.84 23.53 -14.10
C GLU A 141 15.27 23.32 -13.57
N THR A 142 15.50 23.67 -12.30
CA THR A 142 16.78 23.57 -11.61
C THR A 142 16.66 22.89 -10.24
N GLU A 143 17.79 22.45 -9.68
CA GLU A 143 17.84 21.87 -8.33
C GLU A 143 17.41 22.88 -7.25
N GLN A 144 17.73 24.16 -7.45
CA GLN A 144 17.35 25.25 -6.56
C GLN A 144 15.82 25.40 -6.47
N ASP A 145 15.11 25.28 -7.60
CA ASP A 145 13.66 25.35 -7.65
C ASP A 145 12.99 24.24 -6.82
N VAL A 146 13.61 23.05 -6.77
CA VAL A 146 13.15 21.93 -5.93
C VAL A 146 13.26 22.29 -4.44
N TYR A 147 14.41 22.83 -4.02
CA TYR A 147 14.64 23.19 -2.62
C TYR A 147 13.70 24.29 -2.15
N GLU A 148 13.48 25.31 -2.98
CA GLU A 148 12.59 26.43 -2.69
C GLU A 148 11.13 25.98 -2.55
N ARG A 149 10.62 25.21 -3.52
CA ARG A 149 9.28 24.62 -3.47
C ARG A 149 9.07 23.78 -2.21
N ASP A 150 10.03 22.90 -1.90
CA ASP A 150 9.92 22.02 -0.75
C ASP A 150 10.00 22.80 0.58
N ALA A 151 10.77 23.89 0.62
CA ALA A 151 10.84 24.78 1.78
C ALA A 151 9.51 25.52 2.00
N GLU A 152 8.85 25.98 0.94
CA GLU A 152 7.53 26.60 1.02
C GLU A 152 6.47 25.59 1.49
N LEU A 153 6.46 24.38 0.93
CA LEU A 153 5.53 23.32 1.34
C LEU A 153 5.70 23.00 2.84
N ARG A 154 6.95 22.85 3.33
CA ARG A 154 7.23 22.63 4.75
C ARG A 154 6.75 23.77 5.63
N LYS A 155 6.97 25.04 5.24
CA LYS A 155 6.47 26.22 5.96
C LYS A 155 4.94 26.23 6.04
N ARG A 156 4.27 25.89 4.94
CA ARG A 156 2.81 25.84 4.87
C ARG A 156 2.24 24.77 5.80
N ILE A 157 2.77 23.56 5.75
CA ILE A 157 2.37 22.47 6.65
C ILE A 157 2.58 22.87 8.11
N TYR A 158 3.73 23.47 8.44
CA TYR A 158 4.02 23.93 9.80
C TYR A 158 2.98 24.93 10.31
N ASN A 159 2.63 25.93 9.50
CA ASN A 159 1.68 26.97 9.89
C ASN A 159 0.23 26.46 9.96
N GLU A 160 -0.20 25.62 9.00
CA GLU A 160 -1.58 25.12 8.93
C GLU A 160 -1.87 24.02 9.97
N VAL A 161 -0.89 23.18 10.30
CA VAL A 161 -1.02 22.13 11.34
C VAL A 161 -1.08 22.74 12.75
N GLN A 162 -0.30 23.78 13.02
CA GLN A 162 -0.31 24.47 14.32
C GLN A 162 -1.62 25.24 14.59
N LEU A 163 -2.31 25.70 13.54
CA LEU A 163 -3.56 26.48 13.68
C LEU A 163 -4.82 25.62 13.93
N LYS A 164 -4.77 24.30 13.70
CA LYS A 164 -5.93 23.40 13.88
C LYS A 164 -5.72 22.29 14.92
N GLY A 165 -4.62 22.33 15.66
CA GLY A 165 -4.25 21.32 16.65
C GLY A 165 -4.90 21.53 18.03
N THR A 166 -6.15 21.12 18.19
CA THR A 166 -6.58 20.55 19.48
C THR A 166 -6.69 19.04 19.33
N VAL A 167 -5.62 18.34 19.72
CA VAL A 167 -5.70 16.97 20.21
C VAL A 167 -5.44 17.09 21.71
N THR A 168 -6.51 17.24 22.49
CA THR A 168 -6.43 16.96 23.94
C THR A 168 -6.33 15.46 24.14
N ALA A 169 -5.41 15.08 25.04
CA ALA A 169 -5.04 13.72 25.42
C ALA A 169 -6.22 12.79 25.76
#